data_AF-A0A7C4SWA8-F1
#
_entry.id   AF-A0A7C4SWA8-F1
#
_cell.length_a   1.000
_cell.length_b   1.000
_cell.length_c   1.000
_cell.angle_alpha   90.00
_cell.angle_beta   90.00
_cell.angle_gamma   90.00
#
_symmetry.space_group_name_H-M   'P 1'
#
loop_
_entity.id
_entity.type
_entity.pdbx_description
1 polymer ?
#
loop_
_entity_poly.entity_id
_entity_poly.type
_entity_poly.pdbx_seq_one_letter_code
_entity_poly.pdbx_strand_id
1 'polypeptide(L)'
;MIKVHKFLIAVVAITSFAVLYVWQQTEIFRLAYAGQKKALLYQDLVDRNNYLRYNIERSASLVRLGNDVIEDKAFEMPAAYYRLVSARNPHRSLRAQQQMPQRESLVFRLFGIKRQAEAKTINP
;
A
#
# COMPACT_ATOMS: atom_id res chain seq x y z
N MET A 1 10.54 -32.42 57.42
CA MET A 1 9.18 -31.87 57.20
C MET A 1 9.29 -30.51 56.53
N ILE A 2 8.83 -30.36 55.29
CA ILE A 2 8.75 -29.06 54.63
C ILE A 2 7.68 -28.25 55.36
N LYS A 3 8.04 -27.04 55.81
CA LYS A 3 7.09 -26.15 56.49
C LYS A 3 6.01 -25.74 55.46
N VAL A 4 4.74 -25.84 55.86
CA VAL A 4 3.56 -25.62 54.99
C VAL A 4 3.64 -24.30 54.21
N HIS A 5 4.18 -23.24 54.80
CA HIS A 5 4.36 -21.95 54.11
C HIS A 5 5.26 -22.04 52.87
N LYS A 6 6.31 -22.87 52.88
CA LYS A 6 7.22 -23.03 51.72
C LYS A 6 6.53 -23.75 50.57
N PHE A 7 5.71 -24.74 50.89
CA PHE A 7 4.89 -25.44 49.90
C PHE A 7 3.87 -24.50 49.26
N LEU A 8 3.19 -23.68 50.07
CA LEU A 8 2.20 -22.73 49.59
C LEU A 8 2.83 -21.66 48.68
N ILE A 9 4.00 -21.12 49.04
CA ILE A 9 4.75 -20.19 48.19
C ILE A 9 5.13 -20.85 46.85
N ALA A 10 5.60 -22.10 46.87
CA ALA A 10 5.97 -22.80 45.64
C ALA A 10 4.77 -23.01 44.72
N VAL A 11 3.60 -23.39 45.25
CA VAL A 11 2.38 -23.56 44.48
C VAL A 11 1.90 -22.25 43.86
N VAL A 12 1.96 -21.14 44.61
CA VAL A 12 1.60 -19.80 44.10
C VAL A 12 2.58 -19.34 43.02
N ALA A 13 3.89 -19.59 43.21
CA ALA A 13 4.89 -19.29 42.19
C ALA A 13 4.62 -20.08 40.91
N ILE A 14 4.42 -21.39 41.00
CA ILE A 14 4.18 -22.24 39.83
C ILE A 14 2.90 -21.83 39.09
N THR A 15 1.81 -21.58 39.82
CA THR A 15 0.55 -21.14 39.20
C THR A 15 0.67 -19.77 38.54
N SER A 16 1.35 -18.80 39.17
CA SER A 16 1.58 -17.50 38.56
C SER A 16 2.44 -17.58 37.30
N PHE A 17 3.51 -18.39 37.30
CA PHE A 17 4.30 -18.65 36.09
C PHE A 17 3.48 -19.31 34.98
N ALA A 18 2.62 -20.28 35.31
CA ALA A 18 1.75 -20.92 34.33
C ALA A 18 0.77 -19.91 33.69
N VAL A 19 0.14 -19.05 34.50
CA VAL A 19 -0.77 -18.01 34.00
C VAL A 19 -0.04 -17.01 33.10
N LEU A 20 1.14 -16.54 33.52
CA LEU A 20 1.96 -15.63 32.71
C LEU A 20 2.38 -16.26 31.39
N TYR A 21 2.74 -17.54 31.40
CA TYR A 21 3.15 -18.27 30.20
C TYR A 21 2.01 -18.35 29.18
N VAL A 22 0.80 -18.74 29.62
CA VAL A 22 -0.38 -18.79 28.75
C VAL A 22 -0.72 -17.40 28.20
N TRP A 23 -0.65 -16.37 29.04
CA TRP A 23 -0.89 -14.99 28.61
C TRP A 23 0.09 -14.56 27.50
N GLN A 24 1.39 -14.82 27.69
CA GLN A 24 2.41 -14.54 26.67
C GLN A 24 2.14 -15.28 25.36
N GLN A 25 1.79 -16.57 25.42
CA GLN A 25 1.42 -17.33 24.22
C GLN A 25 0.25 -16.69 23.48
N THR A 26 -0.83 -16.32 24.20
CA THR A 26 -2.01 -15.71 23.58
C THR A 26 -1.69 -14.38 22.90
N GLU A 27 -0.82 -13.56 23.49
CA GLU A 27 -0.44 -12.27 22.90
C GLU A 27 0.41 -12.44 21.64
N ILE A 28 1.31 -13.43 21.61
CA ILE A 28 2.09 -13.79 20.42
C ILE A 28 1.16 -14.19 19.27
N PHE A 29 0.18 -15.05 19.53
CA PHE A 29 -0.81 -15.42 18.52
C PHE A 29 -1.62 -14.21 18.05
N ARG A 30 -2.07 -13.36 18.98
CA ARG A 30 -2.82 -12.14 18.63
C ARG A 30 -2.03 -11.22 17.70
N LEU A 31 -0.75 -11.01 18.01
CA LEU A 31 0.17 -10.19 17.20
C LEU A 31 0.42 -10.83 15.83
N ALA A 32 0.61 -12.15 15.77
CA ALA A 32 0.77 -12.86 14.50
C ALA A 32 -0.45 -12.73 13.59
N TYR A 33 -1.66 -12.90 14.13
CA TYR A 33 -2.91 -12.71 13.38
C TYR A 33 -3.10 -11.26 12.91
N ALA A 34 -2.77 -10.28 13.75
CA ALA A 34 -2.82 -8.87 13.37
C ALA A 34 -1.84 -8.55 12.22
N GLY A 35 -0.65 -9.15 12.24
CA GLY A 35 0.32 -9.06 11.15
C GLY A 35 -0.17 -9.74 9.86
N GLN A 36 -0.70 -10.95 9.98
CA GLN A 36 -1.22 -11.73 8.85
C GLN A 36 -2.38 -11.01 8.14
N LYS A 37 -3.30 -10.40 8.89
CA LYS A 37 -4.40 -9.63 8.31
C LYS A 37 -3.90 -8.47 7.44
N LYS A 38 -2.85 -7.78 7.88
CA LYS A 38 -2.23 -6.69 7.10
C LYS A 38 -1.51 -7.24 5.87
N ALA A 39 -0.79 -8.34 6.00
CA ALA A 39 -0.09 -8.99 4.89
C ALA A 39 -1.06 -9.40 3.78
N LEU A 40 -2.20 -10.02 4.15
CA LEU A 40 -3.26 -10.38 3.21
C LEU A 40 -3.84 -9.15 2.49
N LEU A 41 -4.08 -8.06 3.21
CA LEU A 41 -4.55 -6.82 2.60
C LEU A 41 -3.53 -6.28 1.58
N TYR A 42 -2.24 -6.25 1.92
CA TYR A 42 -1.21 -5.79 0.98
C TYR A 42 -1.10 -6.70 -0.23
N GLN A 43 -1.23 -8.01 -0.05
CA GLN A 43 -1.22 -8.96 -1.16
C GLN A 43 -2.42 -8.75 -2.09
N ASP A 44 -3.63 -8.58 -1.56
CA ASP A 44 -4.82 -8.24 -2.37
C ASP A 44 -4.63 -6.92 -3.15
N LEU A 45 -4.05 -5.89 -2.53
CA LEU A 45 -3.75 -4.64 -3.22
C LEU A 45 -2.72 -4.83 -4.35
N VAL A 46 -1.69 -5.64 -4.13
CA VAL A 46 -0.68 -5.96 -5.15
C VAL A 46 -1.31 -6.75 -6.29
N ASP A 47 -2.15 -7.74 -5.99
CA ASP A 47 -2.82 -8.55 -7.00
C ASP A 47 -3.77 -7.72 -7.86
N ARG A 48 -4.57 -6.82 -7.24
CA ARG A 48 -5.40 -5.85 -7.97
C ARG A 48 -4.58 -4.90 -8.81
N ASN A 49 -3.44 -4.42 -8.31
CA ASN A 49 -2.56 -3.53 -9.08
C ASN A 49 -1.99 -4.25 -10.31
N ASN A 50 -1.55 -5.50 -10.14
CA ASN A 50 -1.05 -6.34 -11.22
C ASN A 50 -2.15 -6.62 -12.25
N TYR A 51 -3.37 -6.91 -11.81
CA TYR A 51 -4.53 -7.07 -12.68
C TYR A 51 -4.82 -5.81 -13.51
N LEU A 52 -4.83 -4.64 -12.86
CA LEU A 52 -5.02 -3.35 -13.55
C LEU A 52 -3.90 -3.08 -14.56
N ARG A 53 -2.64 -3.28 -14.16
CA ARG A 53 -1.48 -3.13 -15.06
C ARG A 53 -1.57 -4.05 -16.26
N TYR A 54 -1.90 -5.31 -16.05
CA TYR A 54 -2.08 -6.28 -17.11
C TYR A 54 -3.19 -5.86 -18.07
N ASN A 55 -4.33 -5.39 -17.57
CA ASN A 55 -5.43 -4.92 -18.42
C ASN A 55 -5.05 -3.66 -19.23
N ILE A 56 -4.29 -2.74 -18.63
CA ILE A 56 -3.77 -1.55 -19.32
C ILE A 56 -2.75 -1.94 -20.39
N GLU A 57 -1.79 -2.80 -20.07
CA GLU A 57 -0.75 -3.27 -21.01
C GLU A 57 -1.36 -4.08 -22.16
N ARG A 58 -2.36 -4.92 -21.86
CA ARG A 58 -3.08 -5.72 -22.86
C ARG A 58 -4.10 -4.91 -23.65
N SER A 59 -4.13 -3.58 -23.47
CA SER A 59 -4.97 -2.66 -24.25
C SER A 59 -6.45 -3.04 -24.24
N ALA A 60 -6.97 -3.52 -23.11
CA ALA A 60 -8.40 -3.58 -22.92
C ALA A 60 -8.88 -2.11 -22.92
N SER A 61 -9.63 -1.70 -23.94
CA SER A 61 -10.07 -0.32 -24.08
C SER A 61 -10.66 0.18 -22.76
N LEU A 62 -10.33 1.42 -22.36
CA LEU A 62 -10.88 2.06 -21.16
C LEU A 62 -12.42 1.95 -21.08
N VAL A 63 -13.07 1.81 -22.24
CA VAL A 63 -14.51 1.53 -22.41
C VAL A 63 -14.92 0.17 -21.84
N ARG A 64 -14.17 -0.92 -22.08
CA ARG A 64 -14.46 -2.22 -21.45
C ARG A 64 -14.14 -2.22 -19.95
N LEU A 65 -13.08 -1.51 -19.54
CA LEU A 65 -12.71 -1.39 -18.13
C LEU A 65 -13.75 -0.60 -17.31
N GLY A 66 -14.34 0.45 -17.91
CA GLY A 66 -15.42 1.23 -17.30
C GLY A 66 -16.70 0.41 -17.13
N ASN A 67 -17.08 -0.40 -18.13
CA ASN A 67 -18.28 -1.22 -18.06
C ASN A 67 -18.22 -2.37 -17.04
N ASP A 68 -17.05 -2.94 -16.78
CA ASP A 68 -16.91 -4.04 -15.80
C ASP A 68 -16.77 -3.52 -14.35
N VAL A 69 -16.39 -2.25 -14.16
CA VAL A 69 -16.16 -1.63 -12.84
C VAL A 69 -17.34 -0.73 -12.42
N ILE A 70 -18.09 -0.19 -13.37
CA ILE A 70 -19.26 0.66 -13.13
C ILE A 70 -20.50 -0.16 -13.50
N GLU A 71 -21.22 -0.63 -12.49
CA GLU A 71 -22.47 -1.41 -12.65
C GLU A 71 -23.62 -0.58 -13.26
N ASP A 72 -23.40 0.73 -13.41
CA ASP A 72 -24.34 1.69 -13.99
C ASP A 72 -24.16 1.81 -15.50
N LYS A 73 -25.10 1.24 -16.26
CA LYS A 73 -25.10 1.14 -17.74
C LYS A 73 -25.35 2.49 -18.46
N ALA A 74 -25.40 3.61 -17.75
CA ALA A 74 -25.76 4.91 -18.30
C ALA A 74 -24.57 5.73 -18.86
N PHE A 75 -23.35 5.16 -18.90
CA PHE A 75 -22.21 5.87 -19.47
C PHE A 75 -22.17 5.73 -21.01
N GLU A 76 -22.84 6.65 -21.71
CA GLU A 76 -22.69 6.81 -23.16
C GLU A 76 -21.61 7.84 -23.49
N MET A 77 -20.52 7.38 -24.13
CA MET A 77 -19.46 8.26 -24.62
C MET A 77 -19.93 8.98 -25.90
N PRO A 78 -20.04 10.32 -25.95
CA PRO A 78 -20.58 11.02 -27.12
C PRO A 78 -19.68 10.84 -28.35
N ALA A 79 -20.23 10.26 -29.42
CA ALA A 79 -19.49 9.95 -30.65
C ALA A 79 -19.00 11.18 -31.43
N ALA A 80 -19.51 12.38 -31.13
CA ALA A 80 -19.35 13.54 -32.01
C ALA A 80 -18.01 14.28 -31.89
N TYR A 81 -17.29 14.21 -30.76
CA TYR A 81 -16.06 14.99 -30.57
C TYR A 81 -15.06 14.30 -29.65
N TYR A 82 -14.37 13.27 -30.14
CA TYR A 82 -13.15 12.78 -29.49
C TYR A 82 -11.92 13.41 -30.17
N ARG A 83 -11.28 14.37 -29.51
CA ARG A 83 -9.93 14.79 -29.89
C ARG A 83 -8.96 13.82 -29.24
N LEU A 84 -8.45 12.86 -30.02
CA LEU A 84 -7.32 12.03 -29.62
C LEU A 84 -6.10 12.92 -29.41
N VAL A 85 -5.88 13.35 -28.16
CA VAL A 85 -4.62 13.99 -27.76
C VAL A 85 -3.66 12.88 -27.35
N SER A 86 -2.61 12.70 -28.15
CA SER A 86 -1.48 11.85 -27.79
C SER A 86 -0.74 12.48 -26.61
N ALA A 87 -1.06 12.04 -25.40
CA ALA A 87 -0.29 12.36 -24.21
C ALA A 87 1.04 11.59 -24.30
N ARG A 88 2.04 12.17 -25.00
CA ARG A 88 3.43 11.71 -24.90
C ARG A 88 3.83 11.86 -23.44
N ASN A 89 3.95 10.72 -22.77
CA ASN A 89 4.35 10.62 -21.38
C ASN A 89 5.84 11.06 -21.29
N PRO A 90 6.18 12.25 -20.77
CA PRO A 90 7.56 12.75 -20.80
C PRO A 90 8.48 12.01 -19.82
N HIS A 91 7.95 11.08 -19.02
CA HIS A 91 8.71 10.35 -18.01
C HIS A 91 9.33 9.02 -18.45
N ARG A 92 9.10 8.57 -19.70
CA ARG A 92 9.65 7.27 -20.17
C ARG A 92 11.11 7.33 -20.62
N SER A 93 11.76 8.49 -20.65
CA SER A 93 13.18 8.65 -21.03
C SER A 93 14.18 8.78 -19.87
N LEU A 94 13.75 8.66 -18.60
CA LEU A 94 14.63 8.84 -17.43
C LEU A 94 15.04 7.54 -16.70
N ARG A 95 15.13 6.40 -17.42
CA ARG A 95 15.70 5.16 -16.87
C ARG A 95 16.59 4.44 -17.88
N ALA A 96 17.61 5.12 -18.36
CA ALA A 96 18.77 4.49 -18.99
C ALA A 96 20.02 5.39 -18.85
N GLN A 97 20.29 5.88 -17.64
CA GLN A 97 21.62 6.39 -17.31
C GLN A 97 21.94 5.97 -15.88
N GLN A 98 22.76 4.92 -15.77
CA GLN A 98 23.50 4.57 -14.57
C GLN A 98 24.35 5.76 -14.17
N GLN A 99 24.10 6.30 -12.97
CA GLN A 99 25.13 6.90 -12.11
C GLN A 99 24.55 7.12 -10.70
N MET A 100 25.03 6.32 -9.75
CA MET A 100 25.08 6.68 -8.33
C MET A 100 26.44 7.36 -8.06
N PRO A 101 26.69 8.02 -6.90
CA PRO A 101 25.79 8.43 -5.82
C PRO A 101 26.00 9.89 -5.38
N GLN A 102 24.95 10.64 -5.05
CA GLN A 102 25.06 11.71 -4.04
C GLN A 102 23.86 11.69 -3.10
N ARG A 103 24.17 11.65 -1.80
CA ARG A 103 23.22 11.54 -0.68
C ARG A 103 22.48 12.87 -0.50
N GLU A 104 21.38 13.05 -1.21
CA GLU A 104 20.42 14.10 -0.87
C GLU A 104 19.10 13.48 -0.42
N SER A 105 18.72 13.80 0.81
CA SER A 105 17.57 13.25 1.54
C SER A 105 16.26 13.58 0.83
N LEU A 106 15.46 12.54 0.57
CA LEU A 106 14.13 12.59 -0.07
C LEU A 106 13.16 13.60 0.56
N VAL A 107 13.41 14.00 1.80
CA VAL A 107 12.60 14.98 2.55
C VAL A 107 12.69 16.38 1.92
N PHE A 108 13.86 16.77 1.38
CA PHE A 108 14.02 18.09 0.74
C PHE A 108 13.28 18.22 -0.60
N ARG A 109 13.00 17.10 -1.29
CA ARG A 109 12.19 17.11 -2.51
C ARG A 109 10.70 17.26 -2.24
N LEU A 110 10.22 16.76 -1.09
CA LEU A 110 8.82 16.82 -0.69
C LEU A 110 8.44 18.17 -0.06
N PHE A 111 9.37 18.81 0.66
CA PHE A 111 9.12 20.08 1.37
C PHE A 111 9.85 21.28 0.76
N GLY A 112 10.12 21.25 -0.55
CA GLY A 112 10.64 22.39 -1.29
C GLY A 112 9.64 23.54 -1.35
N ILE A 113 9.60 24.34 -0.27
CA ILE A 113 8.92 25.62 -0.18
C ILE A 113 9.56 26.57 -1.20
N LYS A 114 8.91 26.72 -2.36
CA LYS A 114 9.06 27.76 -3.41
C LYS A 114 8.91 27.20 -4.83
N ARG A 115 7.80 26.51 -5.12
CA ARG A 115 7.32 26.37 -6.50
C ARG A 115 6.13 27.30 -6.71
N GLN A 116 6.40 28.60 -6.83
CA GLN A 116 5.44 29.52 -7.42
C GLN A 116 5.44 29.23 -8.92
N ALA A 117 4.34 28.67 -9.43
CA ALA A 117 4.13 28.51 -10.86
C ALA A 117 3.69 29.86 -11.42
N GLU A 118 4.61 30.63 -12.00
CA GLU A 118 4.23 31.77 -12.85
C GLU A 118 3.67 31.24 -14.16
N ALA A 119 2.36 31.39 -14.35
CA ALA A 119 1.70 31.10 -15.62
C ALA A 119 2.00 32.24 -16.60
N LYS A 120 2.81 31.98 -17.62
CA LYS A 120 3.01 32.91 -18.74
C LYS A 120 1.91 32.66 -19.77
N THR A 121 0.92 33.55 -19.83
CA THR A 121 -0.11 33.57 -20.88
C THR A 121 0.54 33.99 -22.19
N ILE A 122 0.46 33.13 -23.20
CA ILE A 122 0.79 33.48 -24.59
C ILE A 122 -0.49 34.04 -25.18
N ASN A 123 -0.48 35.32 -25.57
CA ASN A 123 -1.62 35.99 -26.20
C ASN A 123 -1.90 35.37 -27.60
N PRO A 124 -3.17 35.41 -28.05
CA PRO A 124 -3.61 34.81 -29.32
C PRO A 124 -3.06 35.52 -30.55
#